data_AF-A0A7S3IL12-F1
#
_entry.id   AF-A0A7S3IL12-F1
#
_cell.length_a   1.000
_cell.length_b   1.000
_cell.length_c   1.000
_cell.angle_alpha   90.00
_cell.angle_beta   90.00
_cell.angle_gamma   90.00
#
_symmetry.space_group_name_H-M   'P 1'
#
loop_
_entity.id
_entity.type
_entity.pdbx_description
1 polymer ?
#
loop_
_entity_poly.entity_id
_entity_poly.type
_entity_poly.pdbx_seq_one_letter_code
_entity_poly.pdbx_strand_id
1 'polypeptide(L)'
;MLSPENPILHFGEVYLFESDLEDCGYAMSKVRFRVMKDCFYVLLRYYLRVDGVRVRIFDTRIFHEFGTEHIHREFQYRESTYDELRAKGFDLSSEWLLSPNQSDLVFPEMVMKQLVQEQVYLTKQ
;
A
#
# COMPACT_ATOMS: atom_id res chain seq x y z
N MET A 1 14.93 -14.53 -1.00
CA MET A 1 14.82 -13.13 -0.55
C MET A 1 13.46 -12.83 0.06
N LEU A 2 12.36 -12.82 -0.69
CA LEU A 2 11.00 -12.77 -0.12
C LEU A 2 10.30 -14.13 -0.33
N SER A 3 10.68 -15.13 0.45
CA SER A 3 10.10 -16.48 0.37
C SER A 3 9.80 -17.03 1.76
N PRO A 4 8.93 -18.04 1.89
CA PRO A 4 8.69 -18.72 3.17
C PRO A 4 9.95 -19.31 3.80
N GLU A 5 10.96 -19.61 2.98
CA GLU A 5 12.27 -20.12 3.40
C GLU A 5 13.17 -19.06 4.04
N ASN A 6 12.81 -17.77 3.91
CA ASN A 6 13.54 -16.65 4.53
C ASN A 6 12.68 -15.99 5.60
N PRO A 7 12.80 -16.40 6.88
CA PRO A 7 11.90 -15.96 7.93
C PRO A 7 12.03 -14.48 8.23
N ILE A 8 10.92 -13.87 8.63
CA ILE A 8 10.87 -12.48 9.08
C ILE A 8 11.53 -12.41 10.46
N LEU A 9 12.63 -11.67 10.55
CA LEU A 9 13.33 -11.38 11.81
C LEU A 9 12.66 -10.23 12.56
N HIS A 10 12.24 -9.20 11.82
CA HIS A 10 11.52 -8.05 12.39
C HIS A 10 10.36 -7.64 11.50
N PHE A 11 9.23 -7.34 12.14
CA PHE A 11 8.05 -6.77 11.51
C PHE A 11 7.55 -5.59 12.33
N GLY A 12 7.07 -4.56 11.65
CA GLY A 12 6.39 -3.45 12.30
C GLY A 12 5.39 -2.78 11.38
N GLU A 13 4.41 -2.13 12.01
CA GLU A 13 3.43 -1.26 11.36
C GLU A 13 3.41 0.08 12.12
N VAL A 14 3.45 1.19 11.40
CA VAL A 14 3.39 2.55 11.95
C VAL A 14 2.35 3.34 11.18
N TYR A 15 1.38 3.90 11.91
CA TYR A 15 0.41 4.86 11.36
C TYR A 15 1.05 6.25 11.37
N LEU A 16 1.08 6.91 10.21
CA LEU A 16 1.59 8.27 10.08
C LEU A 16 0.48 9.29 10.39
N PHE A 17 -0.72 9.06 9.85
CA PHE A 17 -1.93 9.81 10.18
C PHE A 17 -3.19 9.04 9.80
N GLU A 18 -4.30 9.45 10.39
CA GLU A 18 -5.66 9.00 10.08
C GLU A 18 -6.64 10.19 10.16
N SER A 19 -7.71 10.15 9.38
CA SER A 19 -8.79 11.13 9.38
C SER A 19 -10.08 10.52 8.84
N ASP A 20 -11.23 10.90 9.40
CA ASP A 20 -12.59 10.56 8.96
C ASP A 20 -13.16 11.54 7.92
N LEU A 21 -12.36 12.51 7.47
CA LEU A 21 -12.74 13.52 6.49
C LEU A 21 -14.06 14.24 6.85
N GLU A 22 -14.27 14.58 8.12
CA GLU A 22 -15.51 15.21 8.59
C GLU A 22 -16.75 14.37 8.21
N ASP A 23 -16.70 13.07 8.52
CA ASP A 23 -17.71 12.07 8.20
C ASP A 23 -17.98 11.86 6.70
N CYS A 24 -17.16 12.43 5.80
CA CYS A 24 -17.30 12.27 4.35
C CYS A 24 -16.47 11.10 3.78
N GLY A 25 -15.75 10.37 4.62
CA GLY A 25 -14.98 9.21 4.19
C GLY A 25 -13.91 8.76 5.18
N TYR A 26 -12.77 8.33 4.66
CA TYR A 26 -11.65 7.89 5.49
C TYR A 26 -10.32 8.05 4.74
N ALA A 27 -9.34 8.64 5.40
CA ALA A 27 -7.98 8.77 4.91
C ALA A 27 -7.00 8.21 5.93
N MET A 28 -6.04 7.43 5.47
CA MET A 28 -5.02 6.81 6.31
C MET A 28 -3.71 6.73 5.55
N SER A 29 -2.60 7.04 6.22
CA SER A 29 -1.26 6.74 5.74
C SER A 29 -0.52 5.88 6.73
N LYS A 30 -0.03 4.70 6.31
CA LYS A 30 0.72 3.79 7.17
C LYS A 30 1.90 3.15 6.46
N VAL A 31 2.90 2.79 7.25
CA VAL A 31 4.11 2.09 6.81
C VAL A 31 4.14 0.71 7.45
N ARG A 32 4.27 -0.32 6.62
CA ARG A 32 4.54 -1.70 7.05
C ARG A 32 5.95 -2.07 6.61
N PHE A 33 6.75 -2.65 7.48
CA PHE A 33 8.09 -3.12 7.11
C PHE A 33 8.34 -4.55 7.59
N ARG A 34 9.17 -5.27 6.84
CA ARG A 34 9.65 -6.61 7.11
C ARG A 34 11.15 -6.64 6.89
N VAL A 35 11.87 -7.17 7.86
CA VAL A 35 13.32 -7.40 7.77
C VAL A 35 13.56 -8.89 7.85
N MET A 36 14.30 -9.43 6.90
CA MET A 36 14.77 -10.80 6.89
C MET A 36 16.30 -10.80 6.98
N LYS A 37 16.93 -11.97 6.87
CA LYS A 37 18.40 -12.08 7.05
C LYS A 37 19.20 -11.34 5.97
N ASP A 38 18.73 -11.35 4.73
CA ASP A 38 19.43 -10.92 3.52
C ASP A 38 18.81 -9.66 2.87
N CYS A 39 17.65 -9.19 3.33
CA CYS A 39 16.96 -8.06 2.73
C CYS A 39 15.91 -7.43 3.67
N PHE A 40 15.44 -6.25 3.30
CA PHE A 40 14.22 -5.67 3.88
C PHE A 40 13.21 -5.29 2.79
N TYR A 41 11.96 -5.20 3.21
CA TYR A 41 10.84 -4.72 2.40
C TYR A 41 9.98 -3.75 3.19
N VAL A 42 9.65 -2.60 2.60
CA VAL A 42 8.78 -1.57 3.16
C VAL A 42 7.63 -1.31 2.20
N LEU A 43 6.42 -1.21 2.73
CA LEU A 43 5.23 -0.73 2.04
C LEU A 43 4.71 0.51 2.78
N LEU A 44 4.88 1.68 2.17
CA LEU A 44 4.15 2.88 2.53
C LEU A 44 2.86 2.91 1.72
N ARG A 45 1.72 2.88 2.39
CA ARG A 45 0.41 2.99 1.77
C ARG A 45 -0.31 4.23 2.27
N TYR A 46 -0.67 5.10 1.34
CA TYR A 46 -1.73 6.08 1.54
C TYR A 46 -3.03 5.55 0.95
N TYR A 47 -4.09 5.57 1.74
CA TYR A 47 -5.43 5.16 1.39
C TYR A 47 -6.38 6.33 1.59
N LEU A 48 -7.20 6.61 0.58
CA LEU A 48 -8.25 7.61 0.60
C LEU A 48 -9.54 6.99 0.08
N ARG A 49 -10.59 7.08 0.88
CA ARG A 49 -11.96 6.71 0.52
C ARG A 49 -12.81 7.96 0.71
N VAL A 50 -13.47 8.39 -0.35
CA VAL A 50 -14.51 9.43 -0.28
C VAL A 50 -15.83 8.73 -0.54
N ASP A 51 -16.71 8.74 0.46
CA ASP A 51 -17.87 7.86 0.48
C ASP A 51 -18.83 8.16 -0.66
N GLY A 52 -19.22 7.12 -1.40
CA GLY A 52 -20.06 7.23 -2.59
C GLY A 52 -19.39 7.84 -3.82
N VAL A 53 -18.14 8.30 -3.74
CA VAL A 53 -17.44 9.01 -4.83
C VAL A 53 -16.33 8.15 -5.42
N ARG A 54 -15.23 7.95 -4.68
CA ARG A 54 -14.04 7.25 -5.18
C ARG A 54 -13.16 6.70 -4.08
N VAL A 55 -12.32 5.75 -4.47
CA VAL A 55 -11.27 5.15 -3.66
C VAL A 55 -9.95 5.36 -4.37
N ARG A 56 -8.91 5.73 -3.61
CA ARG A 56 -7.56 6.01 -4.09
C ARG A 56 -6.53 5.35 -3.18
N ILE A 57 -5.53 4.73 -3.79
CA ILE A 57 -4.37 4.16 -3.10
C ILE A 57 -3.09 4.64 -3.78
N PHE A 58 -2.17 5.14 -2.97
CA PHE A 58 -0.77 5.32 -3.35
C PHE A 58 0.09 4.33 -2.54
N ASP A 59 0.72 3.40 -3.23
CA ASP A 59 1.68 2.48 -2.64
C ASP A 59 3.09 2.88 -3.08
N THR A 60 3.99 3.04 -2.11
CA THR A 60 5.43 3.09 -2.35
C THR A 60 6.05 1.85 -1.73
N ARG A 61 6.52 0.94 -2.57
CA ARG A 61 7.24 -0.27 -2.17
C ARG A 61 8.74 0.00 -2.26
N ILE A 62 9.45 -0.34 -1.20
CA ILE A 62 10.90 -0.21 -1.12
C ILE A 62 11.45 -1.57 -0.77
N PHE A 63 12.32 -2.09 -1.64
CA PHE A 63 13.00 -3.36 -1.43
C PHE A 63 14.50 -3.13 -1.53
N HIS A 64 15.25 -3.72 -0.60
CA HIS A 64 16.70 -3.67 -0.64
C HIS A 64 17.27 -5.02 -0.22
N GLU A 65 18.12 -5.56 -1.09
CA GLU A 65 18.97 -6.69 -0.82
C GLU A 65 20.28 -6.23 -0.17
N PHE A 66 20.57 -6.75 1.02
CA PHE A 66 21.79 -6.40 1.74
C PHE A 66 23.03 -6.80 0.94
N GLY A 67 23.99 -5.89 0.85
CA GLY A 67 25.22 -6.06 0.07
C GLY A 67 25.12 -5.54 -1.37
N THR A 68 23.93 -5.12 -1.83
CA THR A 68 23.80 -4.41 -3.11
C THR A 68 24.00 -2.90 -2.94
N GLU A 69 24.43 -2.22 -4.00
CA GLU A 69 24.64 -0.76 -3.99
C GLU A 69 23.38 0.04 -4.39
N HIS A 70 22.21 -0.60 -4.41
CA HIS A 70 20.97 0.05 -4.83
C HIS A 70 19.75 -0.43 -4.05
N ILE A 71 18.71 0.39 -4.09
CA ILE A 71 17.38 0.11 -3.55
C ILE A 71 16.40 0.10 -4.71
N HIS A 72 15.54 -0.91 -4.75
CA HIS A 72 14.40 -0.94 -5.65
C HIS A 72 13.25 -0.15 -5.04
N ARG A 73 12.80 0.89 -5.73
CA ARG A 73 11.62 1.66 -5.36
C ARG A 73 10.55 1.51 -6.43
N GLU A 74 9.36 1.12 -6.02
CA GLU A 74 8.18 1.10 -6.89
C GLU A 74 7.11 2.02 -6.30
N PHE A 75 6.62 2.96 -7.11
CA PHE A 75 5.44 3.75 -6.81
C PHE A 75 4.28 3.28 -7.68
N GLN A 76 3.16 2.99 -7.05
CA GLN A 76 1.93 2.59 -7.72
C GLN A 76 0.77 3.46 -7.25
N TYR A 77 0.05 4.02 -8.22
CA TYR A 77 -1.19 4.75 -8.01
C TYR A 77 -2.35 3.94 -8.59
N ARG A 78 -3.33 3.63 -7.73
CA ARG A 78 -4.63 3.10 -8.14
C ARG A 78 -5.76 4.04 -7.74
N GLU A 79 -6.75 4.19 -8.60
CA GLU A 79 -7.98 4.93 -8.29
C GLU A 79 -9.15 4.33 -9.05
N SER A 80 -10.28 4.19 -8.35
CA SER A 80 -11.55 3.80 -8.95
C SER A 80 -12.73 4.53 -8.32
N THR A 81 -13.78 4.75 -9.12
CA THR A 81 -15.07 5.27 -8.61
C THR A 81 -15.90 4.15 -8.01
N TYR A 82 -16.92 4.50 -7.22
CA TYR A 82 -17.85 3.49 -6.68
C TYR A 82 -18.61 2.75 -7.80
N ASP A 83 -18.92 3.41 -8.91
CA ASP A 83 -19.59 2.76 -10.04
C ASP A 83 -18.68 1.76 -10.75
N GLU A 84 -17.38 2.06 -10.91
CA GLU A 84 -16.41 1.11 -11.45
C GLU A 84 -16.26 -0.12 -10.55
N LEU A 85 -16.22 0.07 -9.22
CA LEU A 85 -16.15 -1.02 -8.24
C LEU A 85 -17.43 -1.87 -8.26
N ARG A 86 -18.61 -1.24 -8.32
CA ARG A 86 -19.90 -1.93 -8.44
C ARG A 86 -19.99 -2.74 -9.73
N ALA A 87 -19.49 -2.20 -10.85
CA ALA A 87 -19.47 -2.91 -12.13
C ALA A 87 -18.58 -4.17 -12.08
N LYS A 88 -17.57 -4.20 -11.20
CA LYS A 88 -16.73 -5.38 -10.94
C LYS A 88 -17.33 -6.34 -9.91
N GLY A 89 -18.50 -6.03 -9.34
CA GLY A 89 -19.13 -6.83 -8.31
C GLY A 89 -18.43 -6.75 -6.95
N PHE A 90 -17.63 -5.70 -6.71
CA PHE A 90 -17.01 -5.51 -5.41
C PHE A 90 -18.06 -5.16 -4.34
N ASP A 91 -17.91 -5.72 -3.15
CA ASP A 91 -18.82 -5.44 -2.05
C ASP A 91 -18.54 -4.06 -1.44
N LEU A 92 -19.51 -3.15 -1.62
CA LEU A 92 -19.50 -1.79 -1.08
C LEU A 92 -20.38 -1.67 0.17
N SER A 93 -20.71 -2.80 0.82
CA SER A 93 -21.52 -2.84 2.03
C SER A 93 -20.82 -2.24 3.25
N SER A 94 -21.59 -2.07 4.32
CA SER A 94 -21.08 -1.67 5.64
C SER A 94 -20.04 -2.66 6.19
N GLU A 95 -20.06 -3.94 5.79
CA GLU A 95 -19.04 -4.91 6.21
C GLU A 95 -17.65 -4.52 5.70
N TRP A 96 -17.57 -4.10 4.44
CA TRP A 96 -16.33 -3.55 3.90
C TRP A 96 -15.98 -2.24 4.61
N LEU A 97 -16.91 -1.29 4.75
CA LEU A 97 -16.65 0.03 5.34
C LEU A 97 -16.12 -0.02 6.79
N LEU A 98 -16.48 -1.07 7.53
CA LEU A 98 -16.04 -1.30 8.92
C LEU A 98 -14.79 -2.18 9.04
N SER A 99 -14.31 -2.76 7.93
CA SER A 99 -13.17 -3.66 7.95
C SER A 99 -11.86 -2.91 8.25
N PRO A 100 -10.99 -3.42 9.14
CA PRO A 100 -9.64 -2.85 9.33
C PRO A 100 -8.75 -3.03 8.09
N ASN A 101 -9.12 -3.94 7.18
CA ASN A 101 -8.36 -4.29 5.97
C ASN A 101 -8.99 -3.72 4.70
N GLN A 102 -9.85 -2.70 4.80
CA GLN A 102 -10.50 -2.04 3.67
C GLN A 102 -9.59 -1.79 2.47
N SER A 103 -8.42 -1.18 2.71
CA SER A 103 -7.47 -0.84 1.66
C SER A 103 -6.90 -2.07 0.97
N ASP A 104 -6.66 -3.16 1.72
CA ASP A 104 -6.13 -4.42 1.18
C ASP A 104 -7.20 -5.17 0.38
N LEU A 105 -8.46 -5.11 0.80
CA LEU A 105 -9.60 -5.76 0.15
C LEU A 105 -9.97 -5.11 -1.19
N VAL A 106 -9.99 -3.78 -1.26
CA VAL A 106 -10.40 -3.05 -2.48
C VAL A 106 -9.27 -2.97 -3.50
N PHE A 107 -8.00 -3.00 -3.06
CA PHE A 107 -6.83 -2.80 -3.92
C PHE A 107 -6.80 -3.64 -5.22
N PRO A 108 -7.11 -4.96 -5.19
CA PRO A 108 -7.09 -5.81 -6.40
C PRO A 108 -8.10 -5.34 -7.45
N GLU A 109 -9.25 -4.83 -7.01
CA GLU A 109 -10.35 -4.38 -7.86
C GLU A 109 -10.14 -2.98 -8.43
N MET A 110 -9.22 -2.20 -7.89
CA MET A 110 -8.98 -0.82 -8.35
C MET A 110 -8.19 -0.78 -9.66
N VAL A 111 -8.49 0.21 -10.50
CA VAL A 111 -7.76 0.46 -11.75
C VAL A 111 -6.41 1.10 -11.45
N MET A 112 -5.33 0.51 -11.96
CA MET A 112 -3.99 1.09 -11.91
C MET A 112 -3.89 2.27 -12.88
N LYS A 113 -3.54 3.45 -12.35
CA LYS A 113 -3.41 4.69 -13.11
C LYS A 113 -1.95 5.03 -13.40
N GLN A 114 -1.03 4.70 -12.49
CA GLN A 114 0.40 4.94 -12.68
C GLN A 114 1.21 3.84 -12.00
N LEU A 115 2.33 3.48 -12.64
CA LEU A 115 3.36 2.62 -12.10
C LEU A 115 4.71 3.24 -12.46
N VAL A 116 5.56 3.46 -11.47
CA VAL A 116 6.93 3.94 -11.64
C VAL A 116 7.85 3.00 -10.89
N GLN A 117 8.90 2.53 -11.57
CA GLN A 117 9.89 1.62 -11.00
C GLN A 117 11.27 2.21 -11.20
N GLU A 118 12.04 2.29 -10.13
CA GLU A 118 13.32 2.97 -10.10
C GLU A 118 14.33 2.18 -9.27
N GLN A 119 15.60 2.34 -9.63
CA GLN A 119 16.73 1.92 -8.82
C GLN A 119 17.39 3.17 -8.23
N VAL A 120 17.40 3.26 -6.90
CA VAL A 120 18.04 4.34 -6.16
C VAL A 120 19.41 3.86 -5.72
N TYR A 121 20.47 4.40 -6.30
CA TYR A 121 21.85 4.03 -5.96
C TYR A 121 22.29 4.69 -4.65
N LEU A 122 22.89 3.90 -3.78
CA LEU A 122 23.44 4.35 -2.52
C LEU A 122 24.80 5.01 -2.77
N THR A 123 24.92 6.30 -2.48
CA THR A 123 26.21 6.99 -2.53
C THR A 123 27.11 6.47 -1.41
N LYS A 124 28.33 6.04 -1.75
CA LYS A 124 29.37 5.73 -0.76
C LYS A 124 29.68 7.02 0.02
N GLN A 125 29.45 7.00 1.33
CA GLN A 125 29.95 8.03 2.25
C GLN A 125 31.43 7.83 2.50
#